data_AF-A0A6S7HGM6-F1
#
_entry.id   AF-A0A6S7HGM6-F1
#
_cell.length_a   1.000
_cell.length_b   1.000
_cell.length_c   1.000
_cell.angle_alpha   90.00
_cell.angle_beta   90.00
_cell.angle_gamma   90.00
#
_symmetry.space_group_name_H-M   'P 1'
#
loop_
_entity.id
_entity.type
_entity.pdbx_description
1 polymer ?
#
loop_
_entity_poly.entity_id
_entity_poly.type
_entity_poly.pdbx_seq_one_letter_code
_entity_poly.pdbx_strand_id
1 'polypeptide(L)'
;MEMKDVALKAVLQKPSFKSKCKQHSECVRRRFNLWKLGDFNGLLKECRAIQSRLQSTWKPRSPEHVSRMFANLMLSGKVNAAMRLLDDNSTSGVLQLSEVTLRGLKSKLPEPMEADKEILITGQVPFVDPEAYVEAYVACRLIPLDKCPGVRPIGIGEVIRHIIGKSIISVIKPDILMSTGSLQLAAGLPSGCEAAAHAMEEIFQEDETDASRRMLNV
;
A
#
# COMPACT_ATOMS: atom_id res chain seq x y z
N MET A 1 7.28 -15.69 -13.41
CA MET A 1 7.43 -15.23 -12.00
C MET A 1 8.89 -14.94 -11.80
N GLU A 2 9.29 -13.68 -11.97
CA GLU A 2 10.70 -13.30 -12.03
C GLU A 2 11.40 -13.60 -10.69
N MET A 3 12.67 -14.01 -10.77
CA MET A 3 13.53 -14.31 -9.62
C MET A 3 13.61 -13.12 -8.63
N LYS A 4 13.35 -11.90 -9.11
CA LYS A 4 13.26 -10.65 -8.34
C LYS A 4 12.06 -10.62 -7.36
N ASP A 5 10.92 -11.22 -7.71
CA ASP A 5 9.74 -11.25 -6.84
C ASP A 5 9.92 -12.22 -5.67
N VAL A 6 10.64 -13.32 -5.92
CA VAL A 6 11.01 -14.30 -4.89
C VAL A 6 12.10 -13.72 -3.97
N ALA A 7 13.02 -12.95 -4.55
CA ALA A 7 14.10 -12.26 -3.84
C ALA A 7 13.60 -11.32 -2.74
N LEU A 8 12.68 -10.43 -3.11
CA LEU A 8 12.18 -9.41 -2.21
C LEU A 8 11.41 -10.04 -1.04
N LYS A 9 10.60 -11.06 -1.33
CA LYS A 9 9.89 -11.84 -0.31
C LYS A 9 10.84 -12.59 0.63
N ALA A 10 11.96 -13.09 0.11
CA ALA A 10 12.99 -13.76 0.92
C ALA A 10 13.71 -12.78 1.85
N VAL A 11 14.12 -11.61 1.34
CA VAL A 11 14.82 -10.59 2.13
C VAL A 11 13.91 -10.01 3.21
N LEU A 12 12.65 -9.70 2.88
CA LEU A 12 11.71 -9.03 3.79
C LEU A 12 10.94 -9.99 4.72
N GLN A 13 11.23 -11.29 4.70
CA GLN A 13 10.49 -12.26 5.51
C GLN A 13 10.61 -11.98 7.02
N LYS A 14 9.51 -12.02 7.77
CA LYS A 14 9.58 -11.83 9.23
C LYS A 14 10.46 -12.93 9.88
N PRO A 15 11.49 -12.60 10.69
CA PRO A 15 12.43 -13.59 11.24
C PRO A 15 11.77 -14.62 12.18
N SER A 16 10.78 -14.17 12.96
CA SER A 16 9.96 -15.03 13.82
C SER A 16 8.68 -14.31 14.22
N PHE A 17 7.66 -15.04 14.68
CA PHE A 17 6.40 -14.42 15.13
C PHE A 17 6.60 -13.38 16.24
N LYS A 18 7.52 -13.64 17.18
CA LYS A 18 7.82 -12.78 18.36
C LYS A 18 8.93 -11.75 18.13
N SER A 19 9.45 -11.62 16.91
CA SER A 19 10.57 -10.72 16.61
C SER A 19 10.21 -9.23 16.72
N LYS A 20 11.13 -8.43 17.26
CA LYS A 20 11.00 -6.97 17.46
C LYS A 20 11.63 -6.16 16.31
N CYS A 21 11.25 -4.88 16.17
CA CYS A 21 11.70 -3.98 15.10
C CYS A 21 13.23 -3.95 14.88
N LYS A 22 14.02 -3.87 15.96
CA LYS A 22 15.50 -3.90 15.86
C LYS A 22 16.02 -5.16 15.16
N GLN A 23 15.44 -6.32 15.48
CA GLN A 23 15.78 -7.61 14.88
C GLN A 23 15.35 -7.68 13.41
N HIS A 24 14.31 -6.95 13.01
CA HIS A 24 13.88 -6.85 11.61
C HIS A 24 14.92 -6.10 10.80
N SER A 25 15.36 -4.92 11.25
CA SER A 25 16.38 -4.12 10.56
C SER A 25 17.71 -4.87 10.44
N GLU A 26 18.14 -5.56 11.49
CA GLU A 26 19.36 -6.39 11.45
C GLU A 26 19.24 -7.58 10.48
N CYS A 27 18.11 -8.29 10.49
CA CYS A 27 17.88 -9.40 9.56
C CYS A 27 17.80 -8.94 8.10
N VAL A 28 17.08 -7.85 7.83
CA VAL A 28 16.98 -7.28 6.47
C VAL A 28 18.36 -6.86 5.99
N ARG A 29 19.15 -6.18 6.82
CA ARG A 29 20.53 -5.79 6.46
C ARG A 29 21.41 -7.01 6.17
N ARG A 30 21.37 -8.04 7.01
CA ARG A 30 22.14 -9.28 6.79
C ARG A 30 21.73 -10.00 5.51
N ARG A 31 20.43 -10.16 5.26
CA ARG A 31 19.92 -10.84 4.05
C ARG A 31 20.20 -10.05 2.78
N PHE A 32 20.15 -8.73 2.86
CA PHE A 32 20.51 -7.86 1.75
C PHE A 32 22.00 -8.00 1.40
N ASN A 33 22.87 -8.19 2.40
CA ASN A 33 24.29 -8.48 2.15
C ASN A 33 24.49 -9.87 1.53
N LEU A 34 23.78 -10.90 1.99
CA LEU A 34 23.80 -12.23 1.35
C LEU A 34 23.34 -12.17 -0.11
N TRP A 35 22.30 -11.37 -0.38
CA TRP A 35 21.81 -11.10 -1.72
C TRP A 35 22.86 -10.42 -2.60
N LYS A 36 23.50 -9.36 -2.10
CA LYS A 36 24.59 -8.65 -2.80
C LYS A 36 25.77 -9.55 -3.12
N LEU A 37 26.09 -10.48 -2.23
CA LEU A 37 27.19 -11.46 -2.39
C LEU A 37 26.80 -12.65 -3.27
N GLY A 38 25.55 -12.75 -3.73
CA GLY A 38 25.07 -13.87 -4.54
C GLY A 38 24.88 -15.18 -3.76
N ASP A 39 24.92 -15.16 -2.42
CA ASP A 39 24.66 -16.34 -1.58
C ASP A 39 23.15 -16.58 -1.43
N PHE A 40 22.53 -16.97 -2.53
CA PHE A 40 21.10 -17.31 -2.57
C PHE A 40 20.79 -18.59 -1.82
N ASN A 41 21.75 -19.53 -1.73
CA ASN A 41 21.57 -20.79 -1.01
C ASN A 41 21.44 -20.57 0.49
N GLY A 42 22.30 -19.73 1.08
CA GLY A 42 22.20 -19.31 2.47
C GLY A 42 20.88 -18.60 2.76
N LEU A 43 20.48 -17.68 1.88
CA LEU A 43 19.21 -16.96 2.00
C LEU A 43 17.99 -17.90 1.93
N LEU A 44 17.94 -18.80 0.95
CA LEU A 44 16.85 -19.76 0.79
C LEU A 44 16.79 -20.80 1.92
N LYS A 45 17.93 -21.20 2.47
CA LYS A 45 17.99 -22.09 3.63
C LYS A 45 17.39 -21.42 4.87
N GLU A 46 17.70 -20.15 5.08
CA GLU A 46 17.08 -19.36 6.14
C GLU A 46 15.57 -19.21 5.93
N CYS A 47 15.14 -18.83 4.73
CA CYS A 47 13.72 -18.67 4.42
C CYS A 47 12.94 -19.96 4.65
N ARG A 48 13.47 -21.10 4.22
CA ARG A 48 12.88 -22.43 4.48
C ARG A 48 12.82 -22.73 5.97
N ALA A 49 13.86 -22.41 6.74
CA ALA A 49 13.88 -22.58 8.19
C ALA A 49 12.87 -21.69 8.92
N ILE A 50 12.55 -20.51 8.38
CA ILE A 50 11.48 -19.65 8.91
C ILE A 50 10.12 -20.22 8.55
N GLN A 51 9.92 -20.62 7.30
CA GLN A 51 8.64 -21.20 6.86
C GLN A 51 8.31 -22.49 7.60
N SER A 52 9.28 -23.34 7.89
CA SER A 52 9.04 -24.56 8.68
C SER A 52 8.62 -24.27 10.13
N ARG A 53 8.96 -23.09 10.66
CA ARG A 53 8.57 -22.65 12.03
C ARG A 53 7.28 -21.86 12.05
N LEU A 54 6.86 -21.29 10.93
CA LEU A 54 5.59 -20.57 10.80
C LEU A 54 4.45 -21.58 10.76
N GLN A 55 3.97 -21.98 11.93
CA GLN A 55 2.73 -22.76 12.02
C GLN A 55 1.54 -21.89 11.62
N SER A 56 0.65 -22.44 10.77
CA SER A 56 -0.65 -21.82 10.51
C SER A 56 -1.38 -21.63 11.83
N THR A 57 -1.71 -20.38 12.13
CA THR A 57 -2.55 -20.04 13.30
C THR A 57 -4.03 -20.30 13.01
N TRP A 58 -4.36 -20.72 11.78
CA TRP A 58 -5.71 -21.07 11.39
C TRP A 58 -6.07 -22.40 12.04
N LYS A 59 -6.84 -22.29 13.14
CA LYS A 59 -7.64 -23.39 13.63
C LYS A 59 -9.07 -23.15 13.15
N PRO A 60 -9.74 -24.14 12.52
CA PRO A 60 -11.17 -24.03 12.29
C PRO A 60 -11.85 -23.80 13.64
N ARG A 61 -12.70 -22.77 13.72
CA ARG A 61 -13.42 -22.47 14.96
C ARG A 61 -14.43 -23.59 15.19
N SER A 62 -14.51 -24.10 16.43
CA SER A 62 -15.56 -25.07 16.74
C SER A 62 -16.94 -24.38 16.68
N PRO A 63 -17.98 -25.09 16.23
CA PRO A 63 -19.31 -24.51 16.08
C PRO A 63 -19.85 -23.95 17.41
N GLU A 64 -19.50 -24.54 18.56
CA GLU A 64 -19.88 -24.04 19.88
C GLU A 64 -19.25 -22.69 20.20
N HIS A 65 -18.02 -22.45 19.75
CA HIS A 65 -17.33 -21.18 19.96
C HIS A 65 -17.94 -20.06 19.11
N VAL A 66 -18.31 -20.36 17.86
CA VAL A 66 -19.00 -19.42 16.96
C VAL A 66 -20.35 -19.02 17.54
N SER A 67 -21.13 -20.00 18.02
CA SER A 67 -22.43 -19.76 18.67
C SER A 67 -22.32 -18.87 19.92
N ARG A 68 -21.28 -19.08 20.75
CA ARG A 68 -21.04 -18.24 21.94
C ARG A 68 -20.65 -16.80 21.56
N MET A 69 -19.80 -16.64 20.55
CA MET A 69 -19.43 -15.32 20.03
C MET A 69 -20.63 -14.59 19.43
N PHE A 70 -21.46 -15.31 18.67
CA PHE A 70 -22.70 -14.79 18.11
C PHE A 70 -23.64 -14.27 19.20
N ALA A 71 -23.91 -15.09 20.23
CA ALA A 71 -24.76 -14.70 21.36
C ALA A 71 -24.22 -13.46 22.08
N ASN A 72 -22.91 -13.40 22.36
CA ASN A 72 -22.28 -12.23 22.99
C ASN A 72 -22.40 -10.96 22.13
N LEU A 73 -22.29 -11.08 20.80
CA LEU A 73 -22.45 -9.94 19.89
C LEU A 73 -23.90 -9.48 19.80
N MET A 74 -24.87 -10.40 19.80
CA MET A 74 -26.29 -10.07 19.87
C MET A 74 -26.63 -9.36 21.18
N LEU A 75 -26.16 -9.89 22.31
CA LEU A 75 -26.40 -9.33 23.65
C LEU A 75 -25.73 -7.96 23.84
N SER A 76 -24.62 -7.68 23.14
CA SER A 76 -23.96 -6.37 23.14
C SER A 76 -24.51 -5.39 22.09
N GLY A 77 -25.58 -5.75 21.38
CA GLY A 77 -26.21 -4.91 20.35
C GLY A 77 -25.41 -4.81 19.03
N LYS A 78 -24.35 -5.61 18.87
CA LYS A 78 -23.48 -5.63 17.67
C LYS A 78 -24.03 -6.59 16.62
N VAL A 79 -25.29 -6.39 16.23
CA VAL A 79 -26.06 -7.30 15.35
C VAL A 79 -25.34 -7.54 14.01
N ASN A 80 -24.80 -6.49 13.38
CA ASN A 80 -24.06 -6.63 12.12
C ASN A 80 -22.78 -7.47 12.24
N ALA A 81 -22.10 -7.40 13.37
CA ALA A 81 -20.92 -8.23 13.63
C ALA A 81 -21.33 -9.68 13.90
N ALA A 82 -22.47 -9.90 14.57
CA ALA A 82 -23.04 -11.23 14.79
C ALA A 82 -23.44 -11.89 13.46
N MET A 83 -24.15 -11.18 12.59
CA MET A 83 -24.53 -11.67 11.26
C MET A 83 -23.33 -12.06 10.41
N ARG A 84 -22.23 -11.31 10.48
CA ARG A 84 -20.97 -11.65 9.79
C ARG A 84 -20.34 -12.96 10.28
N LEU A 85 -20.58 -13.37 11.53
CA LEU A 85 -20.10 -14.68 12.02
C LEU A 85 -20.87 -15.86 11.43
N LEU A 86 -22.08 -15.64 10.93
CA LEU A 86 -22.92 -16.66 10.29
C LEU A 86 -22.70 -16.74 8.78
N ASP A 87 -22.01 -15.74 8.19
CA ASP A 87 -21.79 -15.67 6.75
C ASP A 87 -20.42 -16.27 6.39
N ASP A 88 -20.43 -17.54 5.95
CA ASP A 88 -19.25 -18.28 5.48
C ASP A 88 -18.52 -17.59 4.32
N ASN A 89 -19.19 -16.65 3.62
CA ASN A 89 -18.63 -15.90 2.50
C ASN A 89 -17.95 -14.58 2.89
N SER A 90 -17.98 -14.18 4.16
CA SER A 90 -17.49 -12.87 4.59
C SER A 90 -16.02 -12.85 5.03
N THR A 91 -15.21 -13.78 4.51
CA THR A 91 -13.76 -13.70 4.70
C THR A 91 -13.19 -12.57 3.83
N SER A 92 -13.04 -11.40 4.47
CA SER A 92 -12.13 -10.31 4.09
C SER A 92 -12.40 -9.63 2.73
N GLY A 93 -13.24 -8.59 2.73
CA GLY A 93 -13.11 -7.34 1.93
C GLY A 93 -12.90 -7.43 0.41
N VAL A 94 -12.88 -8.63 -0.16
CA VAL A 94 -12.58 -8.95 -1.54
C VAL A 94 -13.80 -9.70 -2.05
N LEU A 95 -14.44 -9.14 -3.07
CA LEU A 95 -15.61 -9.74 -3.68
C LEU A 95 -15.26 -11.12 -4.23
N GLN A 96 -16.05 -12.13 -3.87
CA GLN A 96 -15.92 -13.50 -4.37
C GLN A 96 -15.91 -13.50 -5.91
N LEU A 97 -15.03 -14.33 -6.49
CA LEU A 97 -14.81 -14.40 -7.94
C LEU A 97 -15.96 -15.19 -8.60
N SER A 98 -17.12 -14.56 -8.76
CA SER A 98 -18.28 -15.12 -9.46
C SER A 98 -18.25 -14.77 -10.95
N GLU A 99 -19.04 -15.48 -11.76
CA GLU A 99 -19.17 -15.20 -13.20
C GLU A 99 -19.66 -13.77 -13.48
N VAL A 100 -20.49 -13.23 -12.57
CA VAL A 100 -20.98 -11.84 -12.62
C VAL A 100 -19.83 -10.86 -12.34
N THR A 101 -19.03 -11.12 -11.30
CA THR A 101 -17.83 -10.32 -10.97
C THR A 101 -16.80 -10.37 -12.10
N LEU A 102 -16.59 -11.54 -12.70
CA LEU A 102 -15.68 -11.75 -13.83
C LEU A 102 -16.10 -10.97 -15.09
N ARG A 103 -17.40 -10.98 -15.43
CA ARG A 103 -17.94 -10.16 -16.54
C ARG A 103 -17.72 -8.67 -16.30
N GLY A 104 -18.00 -8.19 -15.09
CA GLY A 104 -17.79 -6.78 -14.73
C GLY A 104 -16.32 -6.34 -14.69
N LEU A 105 -15.39 -7.25 -14.43
CA LEU A 105 -13.95 -6.99 -14.53
C LEU A 105 -13.48 -6.94 -15.98
N LYS A 106 -13.93 -7.90 -16.81
CA LYS A 106 -13.58 -7.96 -18.23
C LYS A 106 -14.05 -6.73 -19.00
N SER A 107 -15.22 -6.18 -18.68
CA SER A 107 -15.73 -4.98 -19.36
C SER A 107 -14.95 -3.70 -19.04
N LYS A 108 -14.10 -3.71 -18.01
CA LYS A 108 -13.32 -2.54 -17.56
C LYS A 108 -11.84 -2.59 -17.94
N LEU A 109 -11.36 -3.70 -18.51
CA LEU A 109 -9.95 -3.90 -18.84
C LEU A 109 -9.75 -3.87 -20.35
N PRO A 110 -8.69 -3.21 -20.87
CA PRO A 110 -8.24 -3.41 -22.24
C PRO A 110 -7.77 -4.85 -22.45
N GLU A 111 -7.80 -5.34 -23.70
CA GLU A 111 -7.35 -6.70 -24.01
C GLU A 111 -5.87 -6.89 -23.63
N PRO A 112 -5.51 -8.01 -22.97
CA PRO A 112 -4.13 -8.26 -22.56
C PRO A 112 -3.22 -8.45 -23.78
N MET A 113 -2.20 -7.60 -23.89
CA MET A 113 -1.19 -7.66 -24.94
C MET A 113 -0.21 -8.82 -24.67
N GLU A 114 0.16 -9.59 -25.70
CA GLU A 114 1.18 -10.63 -25.56
C GLU A 114 2.54 -10.01 -25.22
N ALA A 115 3.21 -10.53 -24.20
CA ALA A 115 4.50 -10.04 -23.77
C ALA A 115 5.59 -10.47 -24.76
N ASP A 116 6.21 -9.50 -25.42
CA ASP A 116 7.20 -9.73 -26.46
C ASP A 116 8.50 -10.35 -25.93
N LYS A 117 9.11 -11.26 -26.69
CA LYS A 117 10.30 -12.02 -26.25
C LYS A 117 11.54 -11.15 -26.06
N GLU A 118 11.54 -9.95 -26.63
CA GLU A 118 12.59 -8.94 -26.48
C GLU A 118 12.55 -8.20 -25.14
N ILE A 119 11.46 -8.31 -24.36
CA ILE A 119 11.33 -7.73 -23.02
C ILE A 119 12.19 -8.50 -21.99
N LEU A 120 12.67 -9.70 -22.34
CA LEU A 120 13.54 -10.51 -21.48
C LEU A 120 14.98 -9.95 -21.51
N ILE A 121 15.35 -9.14 -20.51
CA ILE A 121 16.69 -8.53 -20.48
C ILE A 121 17.75 -9.56 -20.05
N THR A 122 18.54 -10.04 -21.00
CA THR A 122 19.84 -10.68 -20.78
C THR A 122 20.95 -9.80 -21.39
N GLY A 123 21.91 -9.33 -20.58
CA GLY A 123 23.04 -8.48 -21.03
C GLY A 123 23.35 -7.29 -20.13
N GLN A 124 24.44 -6.56 -20.44
CA GLN A 124 24.80 -5.31 -19.75
C GLN A 124 23.73 -4.24 -19.95
N VAL A 125 23.36 -3.54 -18.86
CA VAL A 125 22.19 -2.66 -18.80
C VAL A 125 22.41 -1.42 -19.70
N PRO A 126 21.62 -1.25 -20.78
CA PRO A 126 21.78 -0.14 -21.69
C PRO A 126 21.10 1.13 -21.15
N PHE A 127 21.34 2.27 -21.78
CA PHE A 127 20.58 3.50 -21.55
C PHE A 127 19.10 3.26 -21.87
N VAL A 128 18.22 3.73 -21.00
CA VAL A 128 16.82 3.30 -20.92
C VAL A 128 15.89 4.48 -21.18
N ASP A 129 15.03 4.36 -22.19
CA ASP A 129 13.95 5.31 -22.46
C ASP A 129 12.92 5.28 -21.31
N PRO A 130 12.72 6.39 -20.58
CA PRO A 130 11.83 6.44 -19.41
C PRO A 130 10.38 6.02 -19.71
N GLU A 131 9.86 6.32 -20.90
CA GLU A 131 8.44 6.12 -21.22
C GLU A 131 8.03 4.64 -21.23
N ALA A 132 8.91 3.77 -21.74
CA ALA A 132 8.65 2.33 -21.81
C ALA A 132 8.58 1.64 -20.42
N TYR A 133 9.25 2.20 -19.41
CA TYR A 133 9.32 1.61 -18.06
C TYR A 133 8.31 2.22 -17.10
N VAL A 134 7.83 3.44 -17.36
CA VAL A 134 6.76 4.05 -16.57
C VAL A 134 5.49 3.23 -16.67
N GLU A 135 5.15 2.71 -17.85
CA GLU A 135 3.97 1.86 -18.02
C GLU A 135 4.09 0.56 -17.21
N ALA A 136 5.21 -0.17 -17.33
CA ALA A 136 5.47 -1.39 -16.56
C ALA A 136 5.54 -1.13 -15.05
N TYR A 137 6.07 0.03 -14.64
CA TYR A 137 6.19 0.42 -13.24
C TYR A 137 4.83 0.77 -12.61
N VAL A 138 3.94 1.41 -13.39
CA VAL A 138 2.59 1.80 -12.95
C VAL A 138 1.61 0.62 -13.05
N ALA A 139 1.85 -0.34 -13.95
CA ALA A 139 1.03 -1.53 -14.13
C ALA A 139 0.90 -2.31 -12.80
N CYS A 140 -0.33 -2.43 -12.30
CA CYS A 140 -0.66 -3.17 -11.08
C CYS A 140 -2.04 -3.79 -11.18
N ARG A 141 -2.20 -4.98 -10.57
CA ARG A 141 -3.51 -5.64 -10.47
C ARG A 141 -4.34 -4.92 -9.42
N LEU A 142 -5.47 -4.33 -9.81
CA LEU A 142 -6.34 -3.59 -8.90
C LEU A 142 -7.32 -4.53 -8.14
N ILE A 143 -7.47 -4.30 -6.84
CA ILE A 143 -8.51 -4.87 -5.98
C ILE A 143 -9.51 -3.75 -5.63
N PRO A 144 -10.83 -3.98 -5.78
CA PRO A 144 -11.83 -3.00 -5.38
C PRO A 144 -12.01 -2.99 -3.85
N LEU A 145 -11.84 -1.82 -3.23
CA LEU A 145 -12.19 -1.55 -1.84
C LEU A 145 -13.49 -0.75 -1.79
N ASP A 146 -14.51 -1.28 -1.10
CA ASP A 146 -15.77 -0.57 -0.92
C ASP A 146 -15.60 0.67 -0.03
N LYS A 147 -16.05 1.82 -0.52
CA LYS A 147 -15.98 3.11 0.17
C LYS A 147 -17.35 3.76 0.09
N CYS A 148 -18.33 3.24 0.82
CA CYS A 148 -19.72 3.70 0.81
C CYS A 148 -19.88 5.23 0.81
N PRO A 149 -20.43 5.87 -0.25
CA PRO A 149 -20.74 5.31 -1.58
C PRO A 149 -19.53 5.34 -2.55
N GLY A 150 -19.28 4.23 -3.24
CA GLY A 150 -18.26 4.13 -4.30
C GLY A 150 -17.20 3.06 -4.06
N VAL A 151 -16.23 2.97 -4.98
CA VAL A 151 -15.14 1.98 -4.93
C VAL A 151 -13.80 2.70 -5.01
N ARG A 152 -12.88 2.37 -4.09
CA ARG A 152 -11.48 2.76 -4.12
C ARG A 152 -10.64 1.61 -4.70
N PRO A 153 -9.99 1.77 -5.86
CA PRO A 153 -9.08 0.74 -6.36
C PRO A 153 -7.78 0.72 -5.54
N ILE A 154 -7.29 -0.48 -5.21
CA ILE A 154 -6.01 -0.71 -4.52
C ILE A 154 -5.12 -1.58 -5.40
N GLY A 155 -3.94 -1.08 -5.78
CA GLY A 155 -2.97 -1.85 -6.56
C GLY A 155 -2.23 -2.91 -5.74
N ILE A 156 -2.24 -4.16 -6.20
CA ILE A 156 -1.34 -5.20 -5.72
C ILE A 156 0.05 -4.92 -6.31
N GLY A 157 1.08 -4.86 -5.45
CA GLY A 157 2.46 -4.58 -5.86
C GLY A 157 2.93 -3.15 -5.60
N GLU A 158 2.03 -2.28 -5.12
CA GLU A 158 2.30 -0.87 -4.73
C GLU A 158 3.42 -0.70 -3.70
N VAL A 159 3.84 -1.76 -3.01
CA VAL A 159 4.87 -1.70 -1.95
C VAL A 159 6.20 -1.16 -2.49
N ILE A 160 6.63 -1.59 -3.68
CA ILE A 160 7.88 -1.10 -4.27
C ILE A 160 7.76 0.39 -4.59
N ARG A 161 6.63 0.81 -5.17
CA ARG A 161 6.35 2.23 -5.47
C ARG A 161 6.29 3.08 -4.20
N HIS A 162 5.72 2.55 -3.12
CA HIS A 162 5.71 3.21 -1.82
C HIS A 162 7.10 3.35 -1.20
N ILE A 163 7.95 2.32 -1.31
CA ILE A 163 9.33 2.39 -0.81
C ILE A 163 10.09 3.47 -1.57
N ILE A 164 10.07 3.41 -2.90
CA ILE A 164 10.74 4.39 -3.77
C ILE A 164 10.22 5.80 -3.49
N GLY A 165 8.90 5.99 -3.47
CA GLY A 165 8.27 7.29 -3.19
C GLY A 165 8.66 7.84 -1.81
N LYS A 166 8.67 6.99 -0.76
CA LYS A 166 9.13 7.41 0.57
C LYS A 166 10.62 7.75 0.60
N SER A 167 11.46 7.01 -0.12
CA SER A 167 12.87 7.29 -0.25
C SER A 167 13.11 8.64 -0.93
N ILE A 168 12.43 8.92 -2.04
CA ILE A 168 12.52 10.20 -2.76
C ILE A 168 12.04 11.34 -1.85
N ILE A 169 10.84 11.22 -1.27
CA ILE A 169 10.28 12.23 -0.37
C ILE A 169 11.21 12.47 0.83
N SER A 170 11.87 11.44 1.36
CA SER A 170 12.78 11.62 2.51
C SER A 170 13.96 12.56 2.23
N VAL A 171 14.35 12.70 0.96
CA VAL A 171 15.44 13.59 0.54
C VAL A 171 14.89 14.96 0.11
N ILE A 172 13.82 14.98 -0.69
CA ILE A 172 13.33 16.20 -1.35
C ILE A 172 12.36 17.00 -0.46
N LYS A 173 11.81 16.40 0.60
CA LYS A 173 10.83 17.06 1.48
C LYS A 173 11.26 18.45 1.99
N PRO A 174 12.50 18.69 2.45
CA PRO A 174 12.91 20.03 2.90
C PRO A 174 12.78 21.08 1.80
N ASP A 175 13.19 20.74 0.57
CA ASP A 175 13.14 21.66 -0.58
C ASP A 175 11.70 21.95 -1.01
N ILE A 176 10.84 20.93 -0.97
CA ILE A 176 9.40 21.12 -1.19
C ILE A 176 8.83 22.07 -0.15
N LEU A 177 9.13 21.88 1.14
CA LEU A 177 8.61 22.76 2.19
C LEU A 177 9.10 24.20 2.06
N MET A 178 10.36 24.41 1.69
CA MET A 178 10.91 25.76 1.46
C MET A 178 10.29 26.44 0.24
N SER A 179 10.04 25.69 -0.84
CA SER A 179 9.48 26.24 -2.09
C SER A 179 7.97 26.46 -2.03
N THR A 180 7.23 25.58 -1.35
CA THR A 180 5.77 25.67 -1.31
C THR A 180 5.22 26.41 -0.10
N GLY A 181 5.94 26.46 1.03
CA GLY A 181 5.50 27.16 2.23
C GLY A 181 4.04 26.88 2.61
N SER A 182 3.28 27.95 2.88
CA SER A 182 1.84 27.94 3.14
C SER A 182 0.97 27.81 1.88
N LEU A 183 1.54 27.92 0.67
CA LEU A 183 0.83 27.86 -0.61
C LEU A 183 0.29 26.45 -0.91
N GLN A 184 1.00 25.40 -0.47
CA GLN A 184 0.57 24.01 -0.62
C GLN A 184 0.59 23.27 0.72
N LEU A 185 -0.55 23.25 1.41
CA LEU A 185 -0.70 22.57 2.70
C LEU A 185 -0.45 21.05 2.61
N ALA A 186 -0.71 20.45 1.45
CA ALA A 186 -0.50 19.03 1.21
C ALA A 186 0.99 18.62 1.11
N ALA A 187 1.92 19.59 1.08
CA ALA A 187 3.36 19.35 1.08
C ALA A 187 3.90 18.74 2.39
N GLY A 188 3.05 18.66 3.43
CA GLY A 188 3.42 18.11 4.72
C GLY A 188 4.06 19.14 5.65
N LEU A 189 3.61 20.39 5.54
CA LEU A 189 3.98 21.49 6.43
C LEU A 189 3.56 21.14 7.87
N PRO A 190 4.46 21.31 8.87
CA PRO A 190 4.09 21.18 10.28
C PRO A 190 2.92 22.11 10.61
N SER A 191 1.96 21.62 11.39
CA SER A 191 0.75 22.37 11.74
C SER A 191 0.00 22.96 10.53
N GLY A 192 -0.14 22.18 9.44
CA GLY A 192 -0.73 22.66 8.18
C GLY A 192 -2.08 23.38 8.32
N CYS A 193 -2.98 22.94 9.21
CA CYS A 193 -4.26 23.64 9.42
C CYS A 193 -4.10 25.05 10.02
N GLU A 194 -3.11 25.23 10.91
CA GLU A 194 -2.80 26.52 11.54
C GLU A 194 -2.11 27.45 10.55
N ALA A 195 -1.15 26.92 9.78
CA ALA A 195 -0.50 27.64 8.70
C ALA A 195 -1.49 28.10 7.61
N ALA A 196 -2.53 27.30 7.34
CA ALA A 196 -3.61 27.67 6.44
C ALA A 196 -4.42 28.87 6.95
N ALA A 197 -4.79 28.83 8.24
CA ALA A 197 -5.54 29.92 8.86
C ALA A 197 -4.72 31.23 8.88
N HIS A 198 -3.42 31.14 9.21
CA HIS A 198 -2.53 32.30 9.17
C HIS A 198 -2.35 32.85 7.76
N ALA A 199 -2.19 31.99 6.75
CA ALA A 199 -2.09 32.45 5.37
C ALA A 199 -3.39 33.12 4.88
N MET A 200 -4.55 32.61 5.30
CA MET A 200 -5.84 33.24 5.00
C MET A 200 -5.99 34.61 5.69
N GLU A 201 -5.55 34.73 6.95
CA GLU A 201 -5.57 35.99 7.68
C GLU A 201 -4.63 37.03 7.04
N GLU A 202 -3.42 36.62 6.64
CA GLU A 202 -2.45 37.47 5.94
C GLU A 202 -3.02 38.00 4.61
N ILE A 203 -3.59 37.11 3.78
CA ILE A 203 -4.25 37.49 2.52
C ILE A 203 -5.41 38.46 2.76
N PHE A 204 -6.16 38.29 3.87
CA PHE A 204 -7.28 39.15 4.21
C PHE A 204 -6.85 40.55 4.70
N GLN A 205 -5.66 40.67 5.27
CA GLN A 205 -5.08 41.94 5.73
C GLN A 205 -4.34 42.71 4.63
N GLU A 206 -4.05 42.10 3.48
CA GLU A 206 -3.48 42.81 2.33
C GLU A 206 -4.52 43.77 1.71
N ASP A 207 -4.22 45.08 1.78
CA ASP A 207 -5.06 46.20 1.32
C ASP A 207 -5.47 46.15 -0.17
N GLU A 208 -4.85 45.28 -0.97
CA GLU A 208 -5.12 45.13 -2.41
C GLU A 208 -6.17 44.06 -2.77
N THR A 209 -6.65 43.25 -1.81
CA THR A 209 -7.70 42.27 -2.13
C THR A 209 -9.08 42.95 -2.16
N ASP A 210 -9.77 42.82 -3.30
CA ASP A 210 -11.05 43.46 -3.65
C ASP A 210 -12.18 43.28 -2.61
N ALA A 211 -12.02 42.37 -1.63
CA ALA A 211 -12.95 42.18 -0.53
C ALA A 211 -12.96 43.35 0.47
N SER A 212 -11.79 43.92 0.79
CA SER A 212 -11.66 45.05 1.73
C SER A 212 -12.26 46.34 1.15
N ARG A 213 -12.24 46.50 -0.17
CA ARG A 213 -12.81 47.66 -0.88
C ARG A 213 -14.34 47.72 -0.88
N ARG A 214 -15.03 46.58 -0.71
CA ARG A 214 -16.50 46.50 -0.69
C ARG A 214 -17.12 46.69 0.69
N MET A 215 -16.37 46.48 1.79
CA MET A 215 -16.88 46.72 3.14
C MET A 215 -16.74 48.17 3.62
N LEU A 216 -15.86 48.97 3.00
CA LEU A 216 -15.64 50.38 3.35
C LEU A 216 -16.47 51.38 2.51
N ASN A 217 -17.35 50.90 1.63
CA ASN A 217 -18.19 51.72 0.73
C ASN A 217 -19.71 51.46 0.86
N VAL A 218 -20.18 51.03 2.03
CA VAL A 218 -21.62 50.99 2.36
C VAL A 218 -21.88 51.83 3.61
#